data_AF-A0A4S0QQS6-F1
#
_entry.id   AF-A0A4S0QQS6-F1
#
_cell.length_a   1.000
_cell.length_b   1.000
_cell.length_c   1.000
_cell.angle_alpha   90.00
_cell.angle_beta   90.00
_cell.angle_gamma   90.00
#
_symmetry.space_group_name_H-M   'P 1'
#
loop_
_entity.id
_entity.type
_entity.pdbx_description
1 polymer ?
#
loop_
_entity_poly.entity_id
_entity_poly.type
_entity_poly.pdbx_seq_one_letter_code
_entity_poly.pdbx_strand_id
1 'polypeptide(L)'
;PEIVRAEVRERVKAVAEAMGYAGPDPKGRLLRAGKVSAIGVCTTEPLSYFFDDPFARVMMAGISQACDATGAGIALVSAQNDEKLAWNIQSALVDGFILFCIEGGPR
;
A
#
# COMPACT_ATOMS: atom_id res chain seq x y z
N PRO A 1 -28.52 6.83 -1.51
CA PRO A 1 -29.45 7.12 -2.63
C PRO A 1 -30.16 8.48 -2.53
N GLU A 2 -30.17 9.12 -1.36
CA GLU A 2 -31.08 10.23 -1.05
C GLU A 2 -30.51 11.65 -1.21
N ILE A 3 -29.21 11.80 -1.50
CA ILE A 3 -28.55 13.12 -1.44
C ILE A 3 -28.70 13.92 -2.75
N VAL A 4 -28.98 13.25 -3.88
CA VAL A 4 -29.00 13.90 -5.19
C VAL A 4 -30.26 13.50 -5.97
N ARG A 5 -30.97 14.49 -6.53
CA ARG A 5 -32.15 14.27 -7.38
C ARG A 5 -31.79 13.40 -8.59
N ALA A 6 -32.70 12.51 -8.99
CA ALA A 6 -32.47 11.54 -10.07
C ALA A 6 -32.00 12.21 -11.37
N GLU A 7 -32.63 13.31 -11.76
CA GLU A 7 -32.27 14.09 -12.96
C GLU A 7 -30.81 14.57 -12.94
N VAL A 8 -30.34 15.09 -11.80
CA VAL A 8 -28.96 15.58 -11.64
C VAL A 8 -27.96 14.43 -11.68
N ARG A 9 -28.32 13.28 -11.09
CA ARG A 9 -27.48 12.07 -11.12
C ARG A 9 -27.31 11.55 -12.55
N GLU A 10 -28.39 11.46 -13.31
CA GLU A 10 -28.33 11.00 -14.70
C GLU A 10 -27.53 11.98 -15.58
N ARG A 11 -27.68 13.30 -15.35
CA ARG A 11 -26.84 14.30 -16.03
C ARG A 11 -25.35 14.14 -15.72
N VAL A 12 -24.98 13.92 -14.46
CA VAL A 12 -23.57 13.71 -14.07
C VAL A 12 -23.00 12.45 -14.70
N LYS A 13 -23.75 11.34 -14.71
CA LYS A 13 -23.31 10.09 -15.35
C LYS A 13 -23.09 10.24 -16.86
N ALA A 14 -24.04 10.85 -17.56
CA ALA A 14 -23.95 11.05 -19.01
C ALA A 14 -22.68 11.85 -19.38
N VAL A 15 -22.36 12.88 -18.60
CA VAL A 15 -21.15 13.69 -18.80
C VAL A 15 -19.89 12.89 -18.44
N ALA A 16 -19.92 12.10 -17.35
CA ALA A 16 -18.80 11.24 -16.96
C ALA A 16 -18.47 10.19 -18.04
N GLU A 17 -19.49 9.53 -18.60
CA GLU A 17 -19.34 8.59 -19.71
C GLU A 17 -18.79 9.26 -20.98
N ALA A 18 -19.33 10.43 -21.34
CA ALA A 18 -18.86 11.20 -22.49
C ALA A 18 -17.39 11.65 -22.35
N MET A 19 -16.91 11.90 -21.13
CA MET A 19 -15.52 12.23 -20.84
C MET A 19 -14.61 10.99 -20.68
N GLY A 20 -15.14 9.77 -20.81
CA GLY A 20 -14.39 8.54 -20.62
C GLY A 20 -13.91 8.34 -19.17
N TYR A 21 -14.63 8.90 -18.20
CA TYR A 21 -14.28 8.77 -16.79
C TYR A 21 -14.53 7.34 -16.31
N ALA A 22 -13.47 6.57 -16.13
CA ALA A 22 -13.51 5.16 -15.69
C ALA A 22 -13.93 4.95 -14.22
N GLY A 23 -14.29 6.03 -13.51
CA GLY A 23 -14.67 6.01 -12.10
C GLY A 23 -13.60 6.64 -11.18
N PRO A 24 -13.87 6.67 -9.86
CA PRO A 24 -12.97 7.26 -8.89
C PRO A 24 -11.61 6.56 -8.87
N ASP A 25 -10.53 7.34 -9.03
CA ASP A 25 -9.17 6.83 -8.91
C ASP A 25 -8.98 6.20 -7.51
N PRO A 26 -8.58 4.92 -7.43
CA PRO A 26 -8.29 4.25 -6.16
C PRO A 26 -7.30 5.03 -5.29
N LYS A 27 -6.28 5.66 -5.89
CA LYS A 27 -5.29 6.48 -5.18
C LYS A 27 -5.94 7.71 -4.55
N GLY A 28 -6.85 8.37 -5.28
CA GLY A 28 -7.63 9.50 -4.77
C GLY A 28 -8.57 9.11 -3.63
N ARG A 29 -9.12 7.89 -3.66
CA ARG A 29 -9.92 7.33 -2.57
C ARG A 29 -9.08 7.08 -1.31
N LEU A 30 -7.88 6.52 -1.48
CA LEU A 30 -6.96 6.23 -0.37
C LEU A 30 -6.44 7.51 0.29
N LEU A 31 -6.12 8.54 -0.51
CA LEU A 31 -5.75 9.87 -0.02
C LEU A 31 -6.89 10.55 0.75
N ARG A 32 -8.12 10.46 0.26
CA ARG A 32 -9.30 11.01 0.95
C ARG A 32 -9.64 10.27 2.24
N ALA A 33 -9.37 8.97 2.29
CA ALA A 33 -9.62 8.13 3.46
C ALA A 33 -8.56 8.32 4.57
N GLY A 34 -7.38 8.88 4.24
CA GLY A 34 -6.25 9.01 5.16
C GLY A 34 -5.64 7.67 5.58
N LYS A 35 -6.01 6.58 4.88
CA LYS A 35 -5.59 5.22 5.18
C LYS A 35 -5.48 4.42 3.88
N VAL A 36 -4.29 3.90 3.61
CA VAL A 36 -3.99 3.09 2.43
C VAL A 36 -4.39 1.62 2.63
N SER A 37 -4.54 1.19 3.89
CA SER A 37 -4.78 -0.21 4.28
C SER A 37 -3.72 -1.14 3.72
N ALA A 38 -2.46 -0.77 3.89
CA ALA A 38 -1.32 -1.59 3.50
C ALA A 38 -0.17 -1.44 4.50
N ILE A 39 0.59 -2.51 4.71
CA ILE A 39 1.79 -2.52 5.55
C ILE A 39 3.02 -2.71 4.66
N GLY A 40 4.03 -1.87 4.87
CA GLY A 40 5.34 -2.01 4.24
C GLY A 40 6.21 -2.98 5.03
N VAL A 41 6.91 -3.89 4.36
CA VAL A 41 7.94 -4.74 4.98
C VAL A 41 9.28 -4.39 4.36
N CYS A 42 10.20 -3.90 5.19
CA CYS A 42 11.50 -3.39 4.77
C CYS A 42 12.62 -4.36 5.15
N THR A 43 13.63 -4.52 4.29
CA THR A 43 14.85 -5.26 4.63
C THR A 43 16.08 -4.67 3.94
N THR A 44 17.23 -4.75 4.60
CA THR A 44 18.55 -4.40 4.05
C THR A 44 19.12 -5.50 3.14
N GLU A 45 18.48 -6.67 3.11
CA GLU A 45 18.77 -7.75 2.16
C GLU A 45 18.11 -7.50 0.79
N PRO A 46 18.51 -8.22 -0.27
CA PRO A 46 17.76 -8.23 -1.52
C PRO A 46 16.32 -8.71 -1.28
N LEU A 47 15.33 -8.18 -2.01
CA LEU A 47 13.93 -8.57 -1.80
C LEU A 47 13.66 -10.07 -2.06
N SER A 48 14.53 -10.74 -2.83
CA SER A 48 14.48 -12.20 -3.01
C SER A 48 14.67 -12.96 -1.70
N TYR A 49 15.34 -12.38 -0.70
CA TYR A 49 15.54 -12.96 0.62
C TYR A 49 14.22 -13.41 1.28
N PHE A 50 13.13 -12.64 1.12
CA PHE A 50 11.81 -13.02 1.64
C PHE A 50 11.25 -14.32 1.06
N PHE A 51 11.73 -14.73 -0.12
CA PHE A 51 11.26 -15.89 -0.86
C PHE A 51 12.24 -17.05 -0.80
N ASP A 52 13.53 -16.79 -0.62
CA ASP A 52 14.56 -17.81 -0.62
C ASP A 52 14.86 -18.34 0.78
N ASP A 53 14.86 -17.47 1.79
CA ASP A 53 15.22 -17.83 3.16
C ASP A 53 14.04 -18.50 3.91
N PRO A 54 14.22 -19.68 4.51
CA PRO A 54 13.15 -20.37 5.24
C PRO A 54 12.60 -19.56 6.43
N PHE A 55 13.43 -18.80 7.13
CA PHE A 55 12.99 -17.99 8.26
C PHE A 55 12.17 -16.79 7.78
N ALA A 56 12.65 -16.07 6.77
CA ALA A 56 11.94 -14.96 6.17
C ALA A 56 10.58 -15.37 5.60
N ARG A 57 10.49 -16.55 4.96
CA ARG A 57 9.21 -17.10 4.48
C ARG A 57 8.21 -17.37 5.61
N VAL A 58 8.66 -17.94 6.73
CA VAL A 58 7.78 -18.18 7.90
C VAL A 58 7.27 -16.87 8.47
N MET A 59 8.13 -15.86 8.57
CA MET A 59 7.75 -14.52 9.01
C MET A 59 6.74 -13.87 8.05
N MET A 60 6.99 -13.91 6.74
CA MET A 60 6.08 -13.39 5.74
C MET A 60 4.73 -14.11 5.73
N ALA A 61 4.70 -15.42 5.99
CA ALA A 61 3.46 -16.17 6.13
C ALA A 61 2.63 -15.73 7.35
N GLY A 62 3.27 -15.36 8.46
CA GLY A 62 2.60 -14.79 9.63
C GLY A 62 2.05 -13.40 9.36
N ILE A 63 2.86 -12.54 8.73
CA ILE A 63 2.44 -11.18 8.33
C ILE A 63 1.25 -11.24 7.37
N SER A 64 1.30 -12.11 6.35
CA SER A 64 0.21 -12.27 5.38
C SER A 64 -1.10 -12.71 6.05
N GLN A 65 -1.06 -13.66 6.99
CA GLN A 65 -2.25 -14.08 7.72
C GLN A 65 -2.88 -12.93 8.53
N ALA A 66 -2.07 -12.10 9.18
CA ALA A 66 -2.56 -10.93 9.92
C ALA A 66 -3.14 -9.86 8.98
N CYS A 67 -2.50 -9.64 7.83
CA CYS A 67 -2.99 -8.76 6.78
C CYS A 67 -4.31 -9.25 6.18
N ASP A 68 -4.45 -10.55 5.89
CA ASP A 68 -5.68 -11.16 5.38
C ASP A 68 -6.84 -11.00 6.37
N ALA A 69 -6.59 -11.23 7.67
CA ALA A 69 -7.60 -11.06 8.72
C ALA A 69 -8.09 -9.61 8.88
N THR A 70 -7.28 -8.64 8.46
CA THR A 70 -7.58 -7.20 8.57
C THR A 70 -7.94 -6.54 7.24
N GLY A 71 -7.87 -7.29 6.13
CA GLY A 71 -8.08 -6.78 4.77
C GLY A 71 -7.00 -5.81 4.31
N ALA A 72 -5.79 -5.89 4.88
CA ALA A 72 -4.67 -5.03 4.53
C ALA A 72 -3.80 -5.65 3.42
N GLY A 73 -3.26 -4.81 2.53
CA GLY A 73 -2.24 -5.19 1.56
C GLY A 73 -0.83 -5.25 2.18
N ILE A 74 0.11 -5.84 1.45
CA ILE A 74 1.53 -5.86 1.80
C ILE A 74 2.35 -5.25 0.67
N ALA A 75 3.28 -4.36 1.02
CA ALA A 75 4.29 -3.83 0.10
C ALA A 75 5.69 -4.23 0.56
N LEU A 76 6.47 -4.86 -0.32
CA LEU A 76 7.89 -5.14 -0.05
C LEU A 76 8.73 -3.92 -0.44
N VAL A 77 9.56 -3.44 0.48
CA VAL A 77 10.34 -2.22 0.32
C VAL A 77 11.82 -2.53 0.53
N SER A 78 12.64 -2.22 -0.47
CA SER A 78 14.08 -2.46 -0.36
C SER A 78 14.75 -1.33 0.41
N ALA A 79 15.52 -1.72 1.43
CA ALA A 79 16.40 -0.85 2.21
C ALA A 79 17.90 -1.15 1.93
N GLN A 80 18.22 -1.84 0.83
CA GLN A 80 19.61 -2.16 0.46
C GLN A 80 20.49 -0.94 0.17
N ASN A 81 19.89 0.16 -0.31
CA ASN A 81 20.61 1.34 -0.75
C ASN A 81 20.25 2.52 0.14
N ASP A 82 21.19 2.94 0.99
CA ASP A 82 21.00 4.04 1.94
C ASP A 82 20.65 5.37 1.26
N GLU A 83 21.21 5.66 0.08
CA GLU A 83 20.88 6.87 -0.68
C GLU A 83 19.43 6.89 -1.15
N LYS A 84 18.86 5.70 -1.39
CA LYS A 84 17.46 5.53 -1.84
C LYS A 84 16.50 5.14 -0.72
N LEU A 85 17.01 4.84 0.48
CA LEU A 85 16.20 4.36 1.60
C LEU A 85 15.09 5.34 1.97
N ALA A 86 15.45 6.61 2.18
CA ALA A 86 14.49 7.65 2.52
C ALA A 86 13.41 7.79 1.44
N TRP A 87 13.79 7.73 0.16
CA TRP A 87 12.86 7.78 -0.95
C TRP A 87 11.94 6.55 -1.01
N ASN A 88 12.48 5.34 -0.86
CA ASN A 88 11.71 4.10 -0.88
C ASN A 88 10.68 4.04 0.27
N ILE A 89 11.06 4.54 1.46
CA ILE A 89 10.15 4.66 2.60
C ILE A 89 9.09 5.74 2.34
N GLN A 90 9.49 6.93 1.89
CA GLN A 90 8.55 8.05 1.69
C GLN A 90 7.58 7.84 0.52
N SER A 91 7.97 7.07 -0.49
CA SER A 91 7.14 6.80 -1.68
C SER A 91 6.24 5.57 -1.53
N ALA A 92 6.46 4.74 -0.50
CA ALA A 92 5.60 3.60 -0.24
C ALA A 92 4.23 4.06 0.28
N LEU A 93 3.18 3.70 -0.47
CA LEU A 93 1.80 3.93 -0.08
C LEU A 93 1.40 2.88 0.97
N VAL A 94 1.81 3.09 2.22
CA VAL A 94 1.54 2.20 3.36
C VAL A 94 1.20 3.00 4.61
N ASP A 95 0.44 2.39 5.51
CA ASP A 95 0.06 3.00 6.79
C ASP A 95 1.14 2.83 7.88
N GLY A 96 2.10 1.94 7.65
CA GLY A 96 3.18 1.64 8.58
C GLY A 96 4.19 0.65 8.02
N PHE A 97 5.30 0.48 8.73
CA PHE A 97 6.41 -0.38 8.32
C PHE A 97 6.77 -1.43 9.37
N ILE A 98 7.10 -2.63 8.89
CA ILE A 98 7.80 -3.68 9.63
C ILE A 98 9.25 -3.67 9.15
N LEU A 99 10.19 -3.43 10.05
CA LEU A 99 11.62 -3.46 9.76
C LEU A 99 12.14 -4.88 10.00
N PHE A 100 12.65 -5.52 8.96
CA PHE A 100 13.08 -6.91 8.98
C PHE A 100 14.60 -7.04 8.81
N CYS A 101 15.26 -7.58 9.84
CA CYS A 101 16.71 -7.79 9.88
C CYS A 101 17.52 -6.50 9.59
N ILE A 102 17.08 -5.36 10.13
CA ILE A 102 17.80 -4.09 10.00
C ILE A 102 18.68 -3.88 11.23
N GLU A 103 19.98 -3.63 11.03
CA GLU A 103 20.84 -3.13 12.11
C GLU A 103 20.42 -1.70 12.48
N GLY A 104 20.20 -1.46 13.77
CA GLY A 104 19.76 -0.16 14.25
C GLY A 104 20.76 0.93 13.87
N GLY A 105 20.28 2.00 13.24
CA GLY A 105 21.06 3.21 12.98
C GLY A 105 21.69 3.77 14.27
N PRO A 106 22.68 4.67 14.15
CA PRO A 106 23.35 5.23 15.32
C PRO A 106 22.32 5.82 16.29
N ARG A 107 22.46 5.44 17.57
CA ARG A 107 21.63 5.92 18.68
C ARG A 107 21.81 7.40 18.93
#